data_AF-A0A834TKC2-F1
#
_entry.id   AF-A0A834TKC2-F1
#
_cell.length_a   1.000
_cell.length_b   1.000
_cell.length_c   1.000
_cell.angle_alpha   90.00
_cell.angle_beta   90.00
_cell.angle_gamma   90.00
#
_symmetry.space_group_name_H-M   'P 1'
#
loop_
_entity.id
_entity.type
_entity.pdbx_description
1 polymer ?
#
loop_
_entity_poly.entity_id
_entity_poly.type
_entity_poly.pdbx_seq_one_letter_code
_entity_poly.pdbx_strand_id
1 'polypeptide(L)'
;MIWNRRNCNQKDLNFSMPKEAHRVILQQAKMHQQALLMDKSAENKQDKFTTGWIKPVGECIKINTDGTVGINSIIAGCGGLLRNNEGGWIKGFLCNLGKHQS
;
A
#
# COMPACT_ATOMS: atom_id res chain seq x y z
N MET A 1 5.80 0.77 1.26
CA MET A 1 7.00 0.07 0.74
C MET A 1 6.95 -1.46 0.78
N ILE A 2 6.23 -2.12 1.70
CA ILE A 2 6.05 -3.59 1.67
C ILE A 2 4.98 -4.04 0.66
N TRP A 3 3.94 -3.22 0.44
CA TRP A 3 2.82 -3.52 -0.46
C TRP A 3 3.18 -3.46 -1.95
N ASN A 4 3.86 -2.40 -2.41
CA ASN A 4 4.34 -2.28 -3.80
C ASN A 4 5.18 -3.49 -4.24
N ARG A 5 5.97 -4.07 -3.33
CA ARG A 5 6.83 -5.22 -3.64
C ARG A 5 6.10 -6.56 -3.62
N ARG A 6 5.08 -6.75 -2.77
CA ARG A 6 4.25 -7.97 -2.78
C ARG A 6 3.42 -8.10 -4.07
N ASN A 7 2.94 -6.98 -4.61
CA ASN A 7 2.14 -6.98 -5.84
C ASN A 7 2.99 -7.01 -7.14
N CYS A 8 4.31 -6.83 -7.05
CA CYS A 8 5.20 -6.90 -8.22
C CYS A 8 5.29 -8.33 -8.79
N ASN A 9 5.25 -9.36 -7.93
CA ASN A 9 5.22 -10.77 -8.35
C ASN A 9 3.98 -11.14 -9.19
N GLN A 10 2.90 -10.37 -9.11
CA GLN A 10 1.66 -10.64 -9.85
C GLN A 10 1.59 -9.87 -11.18
N LYS A 11 2.48 -8.89 -11.40
CA LYS A 11 2.46 -8.01 -12.58
C LYS A 11 3.67 -8.18 -13.50
N ASP A 12 4.79 -8.70 -12.98
CA ASP A 12 6.00 -8.98 -13.76
C ASP A 12 6.37 -10.46 -13.68
N LEU A 13 6.19 -11.19 -14.79
CA LEU A 13 6.64 -12.58 -14.94
C LEU A 13 8.17 -12.73 -14.85
N ASN A 14 8.90 -11.62 -15.03
CA ASN A 14 10.37 -11.56 -14.97
C ASN A 14 10.89 -10.98 -13.64
N PHE A 15 10.02 -10.68 -12.67
CA PHE A 15 10.47 -10.15 -11.40
C PHE A 15 11.11 -11.25 -10.55
N SER A 16 12.44 -11.21 -10.46
CA SER A 16 13.17 -12.01 -9.48
C SER A 16 13.32 -11.21 -8.19
N MET A 17 12.94 -11.83 -7.07
CA MET A 17 13.24 -11.28 -5.76
C MET A 17 14.77 -11.07 -5.67
N PRO A 18 15.27 -9.88 -5.32
CA PRO A 18 16.69 -9.71 -5.03
C PRO A 18 17.06 -10.72 -3.93
N LYS A 19 18.18 -11.44 -4.09
CA LYS A 19 18.61 -12.48 -3.13
C LYS A 19 18.61 -11.97 -1.67
N GLU A 20 18.79 -10.66 -1.50
CA GLU A 20 18.80 -9.95 -0.22
C GLU A 20 17.63 -8.95 -0.06
N ALA A 21 16.41 -9.31 -0.49
CA ALA A 21 15.25 -8.40 -0.47
C ALA A 21 14.98 -7.77 0.91
N HIS A 22 15.27 -8.48 2.00
CA HIS A 22 15.15 -7.99 3.37
C HIS A 22 16.07 -6.78 3.62
N ARG A 23 17.32 -6.79 3.13
CA ARG A 23 18.28 -5.69 3.29
C ARG A 23 17.77 -4.43 2.60
N VAL A 24 17.26 -4.58 1.38
CA VAL A 24 16.74 -3.45 0.60
C VAL A 24 15.50 -2.84 1.26
N ILE A 25 14.60 -3.68 1.79
CA ILE A 25 13.40 -3.22 2.52
C ILE A 25 13.81 -2.45 3.80
N LEU A 26 14.74 -3.00 4.58
CA LEU A 26 15.23 -2.37 5.80
C LEU A 26 15.95 -1.06 5.52
N GLN A 27 16.77 -1.01 4.46
CA GLN A 27 17.47 0.19 4.06
C GLN A 27 16.51 1.30 3.63
N GLN A 28 15.50 0.96 2.83
CA GLN A 28 14.48 1.94 2.45
C GLN A 28 13.66 2.44 3.64
N ALA A 29 13.30 1.56 4.58
CA ALA A 29 12.62 1.95 5.81
C ALA A 29 13.47 2.93 6.64
N LYS A 30 14.77 2.66 6.78
CA LYS A 30 15.72 3.55 7.48
C LYS A 30 15.84 4.91 6.81
N MET A 31 15.98 4.96 5.48
CA MET A 31 16.06 6.23 4.75
C MET A 31 14.78 7.06 4.92
N HIS A 32 13.61 6.42 4.88
CA HIS A 32 12.34 7.11 5.11
C HIS A 32 12.24 7.68 6.54
N GLN A 33 12.67 6.91 7.54
CA GLN A 33 12.72 7.37 8.93
C GLN A 33 13.68 8.55 9.11
N GLN A 34 14.84 8.53 8.45
CA GLN A 34 15.80 9.64 8.48
C GLN A 34 15.22 10.90 7.83
N ALA A 35 14.54 10.78 6.69
CA ALA A 35 13.87 11.91 6.04
C ALA A 35 12.81 12.56 6.96
N LEU A 36 12.00 11.74 7.66
CA LEU A 36 11.02 12.24 8.64
C LEU A 36 11.65 12.95 9.84
N LEU A 37 12.89 12.62 10.20
CA LEU A 37 13.62 13.29 11.28
C LEU A 37 14.24 14.61 10.81
N MET A 38 14.63 14.70 9.54
CA MET A 38 15.19 15.91 8.92
C MET A 38 14.12 16.98 8.65
N ASP A 39 12.85 16.59 8.52
CA ASP A 39 11.70 17.48 8.28
C ASP A 39 11.20 18.20 9.55
N LYS A 40 11.83 17.98 10.70
CA LYS A 40 11.45 18.58 12.00
C LYS A 40 11.89 20.04 12.20
N SER A 41 12.50 20.68 11.21
CA SER A 41 12.90 22.10 11.28
C SER A 41 11.78 23.09 10.90
N ALA A 42 10.59 22.61 10.57
CA ALA A 42 9.40 23.44 10.31
C ALA A 42 8.32 23.19 11.38
N GLU A 43 8.56 23.63 12.61
CA GLU A 43 7.51 23.67 13.64
C GLU A 43 6.52 24.81 13.35
N ASN A 44 5.52 24.52 12.52
CA ASN A 44 4.25 25.24 12.60
C ASN A 44 3.30 24.42 13.48
N LYS A 45 2.74 25.05 14.51
CA LYS A 45 1.71 24.48 15.41
C LYS A 45 0.46 24.13 14.60
N GLN A 46 0.48 22.98 13.95
CA GLN A 46 -0.70 22.39 13.35
C GLN A 46 -1.35 21.54 14.43
N ASP A 47 -2.63 21.80 14.73
CA ASP A 47 -3.43 20.91 15.56
C ASP A 47 -3.19 19.49 15.07
N LYS A 48 -2.64 18.66 15.98
CA LYS A 48 -2.18 17.32 15.68
C LYS A 48 -3.42 16.44 15.53
N PHE A 49 -4.13 16.60 14.40
CA PHE A 49 -5.17 15.68 13.97
C PHE A 49 -4.55 14.30 14.03
N THR A 50 -5.15 13.40 14.79
CA THR A 50 -4.67 12.04 14.89
C THR A 50 -4.99 11.38 13.55
N THR A 51 -4.06 11.46 12.60
CA THR A 51 -4.12 10.79 11.30
C THR A 51 -3.88 9.29 11.41
N GLY A 52 -3.73 8.78 12.64
CA GLY A 52 -3.67 7.36 12.93
C GLY A 52 -5.02 6.70 12.71
N TRP A 53 -5.05 5.66 11.90
CA TRP A 53 -6.25 4.86 11.69
C TRP A 53 -6.75 4.29 13.02
N ILE A 54 -7.92 4.73 13.48
CA ILE A 54 -8.58 4.18 14.67
C ILE A 54 -9.35 2.95 14.25
N LYS A 55 -9.01 1.80 14.85
CA LYS A 55 -9.72 0.55 14.60
C LYS A 55 -11.18 0.70 15.04
N PRO A 56 -12.18 0.42 14.17
CA PRO A 56 -13.58 0.42 14.59
C PRO A 56 -13.83 -0.72 15.59
N VAL A 57 -14.71 -0.47 16.57
CA VAL A 57 -15.06 -1.39 17.65
C VAL A 57 -16.10 -2.41 17.16
N GLY A 58 -15.96 -3.69 17.49
CA GLY A 58 -16.93 -4.74 17.16
C GLY A 58 -16.70 -5.48 15.83
N GLU A 59 -17.72 -6.20 15.35
CA GLU A 59 -17.74 -7.12 14.19
C GLU A 59 -17.61 -6.42 12.82
N CYS A 60 -16.73 -5.44 12.71
CA CYS A 60 -16.49 -4.73 11.47
C CYS A 60 -15.61 -5.56 10.53
N ILE A 61 -16.01 -5.64 9.27
CA ILE A 61 -15.15 -6.09 8.18
C ILE A 61 -14.25 -4.93 7.77
N LYS A 62 -12.93 -5.14 7.76
CA LYS A 62 -11.96 -4.16 7.25
C LYS A 62 -11.73 -4.41 5.77
N ILE A 63 -11.83 -3.37 4.96
CA ILE A 63 -11.60 -3.46 3.52
C ILE A 63 -10.33 -2.68 3.18
N ASN A 64 -9.33 -3.38 2.64
CA ASN A 64 -8.17 -2.74 2.04
C ASN A 64 -8.35 -2.78 0.53
N THR A 65 -8.42 -1.62 -0.12
CA THR A 65 -8.54 -1.50 -1.58
C THR A 65 -7.31 -0.80 -2.16
N ASP A 66 -6.93 -1.17 -3.37
CA ASP A 66 -5.87 -0.55 -4.13
C ASP A 66 -6.19 -0.57 -5.63
N GLY A 67 -5.62 0.38 -6.35
CA GLY A 67 -5.82 0.58 -7.78
C GLY A 67 -4.53 0.37 -8.56
N THR A 68 -4.67 0.06 -9.85
CA THR A 68 -3.56 0.05 -10.79
C THR A 68 -4.01 0.64 -12.11
N VAL A 69 -3.11 1.37 -12.76
CA VAL A 69 -3.29 1.82 -14.13
C VAL A 69 -2.06 1.38 -14.94
N GLY A 70 -2.30 0.74 -16.07
CA GLY A 70 -1.24 0.46 -17.04
C GLY A 70 -0.92 1.74 -17.79
N ILE A 71 0.28 2.29 -17.61
CA ILE A 71 0.68 3.57 -18.24
C ILE A 71 0.58 3.49 -19.78
N ASN A 72 1.01 2.38 -20.37
CA ASN A 72 1.00 2.21 -21.83
C ASN A 72 -0.33 1.69 -22.37
N SER A 73 -1.03 0.84 -21.61
CA SER A 73 -2.29 0.24 -22.05
C SER A 73 -3.51 1.11 -21.75
N ILE A 74 -3.34 2.09 -20.86
CA ILE A 74 -4.38 2.95 -20.28
C ILE A 74 -5.54 2.12 -19.70
N ILE A 75 -5.27 0.87 -19.31
CA ILE A 75 -6.21 -0.02 -18.63
C ILE A 75 -6.11 0.23 -17.13
N ALA A 76 -7.24 0.51 -16.50
CA ALA A 76 -7.38 0.58 -15.06
C ALA A 76 -7.90 -0.76 -14.51
N GLY A 77 -7.38 -1.14 -13.36
CA GLY A 77 -7.90 -2.24 -12.55
C GLY A 77 -7.87 -1.84 -11.09
N CYS A 78 -8.69 -2.49 -10.28
CA CYS A 78 -8.60 -2.38 -8.83
C CYS A 78 -8.78 -3.73 -8.16
N GLY A 79 -8.46 -3.79 -6.89
CA GLY A 79 -8.63 -4.98 -6.10
C GLY A 79 -8.42 -4.69 -4.63
N GLY A 80 -8.59 -5.73 -3.84
CA GLY A 80 -8.49 -5.58 -2.40
C GLY A 80 -8.74 -6.85 -1.65
N LEU A 81 -8.78 -6.71 -0.34
CA LEU A 81 -9.05 -7.81 0.58
C LEU A 81 -9.97 -7.35 1.71
N LEU A 82 -10.83 -8.27 2.09
CA LEU A 82 -11.69 -8.19 3.26
C LEU A 82 -10.95 -8.89 4.41
N ARG A 83 -10.94 -8.26 5.57
CA ARG A 83 -10.42 -8.83 6.82
C ARG A 83 -11.48 -8.77 7.91
N ASN A 84 -11.39 -9.70 8.85
CA ASN A 84 -12.20 -9.62 10.06
C ASN A 84 -11.69 -8.50 10.98
N ASN A 85 -12.40 -8.28 12.07
CA ASN A 85 -12.07 -7.31 13.11
C ASN A 85 -10.66 -7.55 13.72
N GLU A 86 -10.18 -8.78 13.79
CA GLU A 86 -8.84 -9.16 14.25
C GLU A 86 -7.74 -8.92 13.19
N GLY A 87 -8.12 -8.65 11.94
CA GLY A 87 -7.19 -8.47 10.83
C GLY A 87 -6.85 -9.76 10.07
N GLY A 88 -7.49 -10.88 10.42
CA GLY A 88 -7.45 -12.13 9.67
C GLY A 88 -8.09 -11.99 8.28
N TRP A 89 -7.56 -12.70 7.29
CA TRP A 89 -8.06 -12.65 5.93
C TRP A 89 -9.39 -13.38 5.79
N ILE A 90 -10.38 -12.74 5.12
CA ILE A 90 -11.67 -13.35 4.79
C ILE A 90 -11.70 -13.72 3.31
N LYS A 91 -11.49 -12.72 2.42
CA LYS A 91 -11.61 -12.90 0.97
C LYS A 91 -10.85 -11.81 0.21
N GLY A 92 -10.38 -12.12 -1.00
CA GLY A 92 -9.84 -11.13 -1.95
C GLY A 92 -10.84 -10.82 -3.09
N PHE A 93 -10.72 -9.63 -3.68
CA PHE A 93 -11.46 -9.26 -4.89
C PHE A 93 -10.56 -8.52 -5.89
N LEU A 94 -10.93 -8.62 -7.16
CA LEU A 94 -10.27 -8.00 -8.31
C LEU A 94 -11.37 -7.49 -9.26
N CYS A 95 -11.18 -6.32 -9.85
CA CYS A 95 -12.10 -5.73 -10.81
C CYS A 95 -11.32 -5.08 -11.95
N ASN A 96 -11.70 -5.40 -13.19
CA ASN A 96 -11.22 -4.69 -14.37
C ASN A 96 -12.11 -3.45 -14.57
N LEU A 97 -11.51 -2.26 -14.49
CA LEU A 97 -12.22 -0.99 -14.62
C LEU A 97 -12.27 -0.50 -16.08
N GLY A 98 -11.63 -1.22 -17.00
CA GLY A 98 -11.62 -0.91 -18.43
C GLY A 98 -10.50 0.04 -18.84
N LYS A 99 -10.56 0.48 -20.10
CA LYS A 99 -9.64 1.48 -20.65
C LYS A 99 -10.25 2.87 -20.49
N HIS A 100 -9.41 3.85 -20.15
CA HIS A 100 -9.80 5.24 -20.32
C HIS A 100 -10.03 5.51 -21.82
N GLN A 101 -11.20 6.02 -22.16
CA GLN A 101 -11.54 6.50 -23.49
C GLN A 101 -11.39 8.01 -23.45
N SER A 102 -10.42 8.52 -24.20
CA SER A 102 -10.23 9.95 -24.49
C SER A 102 -11.12 10.39 -25.64
#